data_AF-A0A838IBE5-F1
#
_entry.id   AF-A0A838IBE5-F1
#
_cell.length_a   1.000
_cell.length_b   1.000
_cell.length_c   1.000
_cell.angle_alpha   90.00
_cell.angle_beta   90.00
_cell.angle_gamma   90.00
#
_symmetry.space_group_name_H-M   'P 1'
#
loop_
_entity.id
_entity.type
_entity.pdbx_description
1 polymer ?
#
loop_
_entity_poly.entity_id
_entity_poly.type
_entity_poly.pdbx_seq_one_letter_code
_entity_poly.pdbx_strand_id
1 'polypeptide(L)'
;MDESPIATSSARNYGPAKGFGYSIARRLPLLLPVLLAGLALAPPASARVVELGAGSSQAAVSACPNSPCRAVYQVTGYQGRSGNLRNPFIIRRDGYLVAFTVTLPELAENQIESFNTRFGGAPEVRLATLRRGDKRKTRLNHRLLRQSEIFAVEDYLGSSPTFVFQQPLRVKKGNIVALTVPTWLPALAADLGAGNWWRSSRLKGECGTDEELSPPSAQQELRDIIRYGCTYKRARLLYTATYVPDPRPTVRDARE
;
A
#
# COMPACT_ATOMS: atom_id res chain seq x y z
N MET A 1 -19.24 64.34 -40.43
CA MET A 1 -19.82 63.64 -41.59
C MET A 1 -20.57 62.46 -41.00
N ASP A 2 -21.65 62.82 -40.30
CA ASP A 2 -23.05 62.71 -40.77
C ASP A 2 -23.55 61.29 -40.50
N GLU A 3 -24.52 61.13 -39.57
CA GLU A 3 -25.96 61.10 -39.88
C GLU A 3 -26.28 60.06 -40.96
N SER A 4 -27.24 59.15 -40.86
CA SER A 4 -28.37 58.91 -39.97
C SER A 4 -28.96 57.55 -40.45
N PRO A 5 -30.02 57.01 -39.83
CA PRO A 5 -30.37 55.58 -39.83
C PRO A 5 -31.45 55.21 -40.86
N ILE A 6 -32.24 54.14 -40.57
CA ILE A 6 -33.55 53.74 -41.16
C ILE A 6 -33.42 52.55 -42.14
N ALA A 7 -33.68 51.31 -41.71
CA ALA A 7 -34.96 50.66 -41.39
C ALA A 7 -35.68 50.04 -42.61
N THR A 8 -35.87 48.72 -42.48
CA THR A 8 -37.08 47.93 -42.76
C THR A 8 -37.71 47.85 -44.16
N SER A 9 -38.29 46.65 -44.35
CA SER A 9 -39.47 46.33 -45.18
C SER A 9 -39.13 45.76 -46.56
N SER A 10 -39.19 44.44 -46.74
CA SER A 10 -40.42 43.63 -46.88
C SER A 10 -41.25 44.01 -48.12
N ALA A 11 -41.18 43.17 -49.14
CA ALA A 11 -42.28 42.75 -50.02
C ALA A 11 -41.76 41.61 -50.91
N ARG A 12 -42.11 40.35 -50.63
CA ARG A 12 -43.27 39.60 -51.16
C ARG A 12 -43.36 39.54 -52.69
N ASN A 13 -43.05 38.33 -53.18
CA ASN A 13 -43.87 37.46 -54.01
C ASN A 13 -44.48 38.01 -55.31
N TYR A 14 -44.07 37.44 -56.43
CA TYR A 14 -44.90 36.88 -57.52
C TYR A 14 -43.98 35.87 -58.23
N GLY A 15 -44.26 34.58 -58.34
CA GLY A 15 -45.42 33.98 -58.97
C GLY A 15 -44.89 32.98 -60.02
N PRO A 16 -45.61 31.89 -60.32
CA PRO A 16 -45.01 30.61 -60.69
C PRO A 16 -45.03 30.34 -62.21
N ALA A 17 -44.17 29.44 -62.68
CA ALA A 17 -44.40 28.73 -63.93
C ALA A 17 -44.01 27.26 -63.79
N LYS A 18 -45.03 26.40 -63.77
CA LYS A 18 -44.91 24.94 -63.85
C LYS A 18 -44.68 24.56 -65.31
N GLY A 19 -43.60 23.83 -65.58
CA GLY A 19 -43.42 23.03 -66.80
C GLY A 19 -43.49 21.55 -66.45
N PHE A 20 -44.50 20.87 -67.00
CA PHE A 20 -44.74 19.43 -66.89
C PHE A 20 -43.79 18.65 -67.81
N GLY A 21 -43.26 17.53 -67.30
CA GLY A 21 -42.61 16.47 -68.08
C GLY A 21 -42.70 15.13 -67.34
N TYR A 22 -43.62 14.26 -67.77
CA TYR A 22 -43.68 12.82 -67.46
C TYR A 22 -42.53 12.09 -68.23
N SER A 23 -41.98 10.92 -67.90
CA SER A 23 -42.48 9.76 -67.16
C SER A 23 -41.36 8.71 -66.91
N ILE A 24 -41.59 7.84 -65.92
CA ILE A 24 -41.19 6.40 -65.82
C ILE A 24 -39.78 6.03 -65.29
N ALA A 25 -39.77 5.76 -63.98
CA ALA A 25 -39.33 4.55 -63.29
C ALA A 25 -37.96 3.89 -63.61
N ARG A 26 -37.08 3.86 -62.60
CA ARG A 26 -36.60 2.60 -62.02
C ARG A 26 -36.03 2.81 -60.61
N ARG A 27 -36.34 1.82 -59.77
CA ARG A 27 -36.12 1.75 -58.32
C ARG A 27 -34.64 1.54 -57.98
N LEU A 28 -34.09 2.30 -57.02
CA LEU A 28 -33.15 1.79 -56.01
C LEU A 28 -32.94 2.85 -54.91
N PRO A 29 -33.47 2.69 -53.68
CA PRO A 29 -32.99 3.48 -52.55
C PRO A 29 -31.73 2.81 -52.00
N LEU A 30 -30.58 3.46 -52.17
CA LEU A 30 -29.34 3.06 -51.51
C LEU A 30 -29.43 3.50 -50.03
N LEU A 31 -30.05 2.65 -49.21
CA LEU A 31 -29.96 2.72 -47.75
C LEU A 31 -28.56 2.24 -47.36
N LEU A 32 -27.67 3.17 -47.01
CA LEU A 32 -26.43 2.87 -46.29
C LEU A 32 -26.75 2.81 -44.79
N PRO A 33 -26.67 1.63 -44.12
CA PRO A 33 -26.77 1.59 -42.68
C PRO A 33 -25.44 2.07 -42.10
N VAL A 34 -25.47 3.18 -41.37
CA VAL A 34 -24.39 3.57 -40.46
C VAL A 34 -24.39 2.57 -39.31
N LEU A 35 -23.71 1.44 -39.50
CA LEU A 35 -23.47 0.45 -38.46
C LEU A 35 -22.10 0.74 -37.83
N LEU A 36 -21.97 1.90 -37.17
CA LEU A 36 -20.97 2.04 -36.09
C LEU A 36 -21.52 1.29 -34.87
N ALA A 37 -21.46 -0.04 -34.93
CA ALA A 37 -21.67 -0.88 -33.77
C ALA A 37 -20.60 -0.52 -32.74
N GLY A 38 -21.04 0.03 -31.61
CA GLY A 38 -20.19 0.42 -30.50
C GLY A 38 -19.36 -0.76 -30.02
N LEU A 39 -18.06 -0.71 -30.30
CA LEU A 39 -17.04 -1.43 -29.54
C LEU A 39 -17.00 -0.79 -28.15
N ALA A 40 -17.98 -1.12 -27.31
CA ALA A 40 -17.88 -0.91 -25.88
C ALA A 40 -16.74 -1.81 -25.39
N LEU A 41 -15.53 -1.25 -25.33
CA LEU A 41 -14.40 -1.85 -24.65
C LEU A 41 -14.86 -2.22 -23.24
N ALA A 42 -14.95 -3.52 -22.96
CA ALA A 42 -15.20 -3.98 -21.61
C ALA A 42 -14.13 -3.36 -20.69
N PRO A 43 -14.50 -2.77 -19.55
CA PRO A 43 -13.51 -2.19 -18.65
C PRO A 43 -12.49 -3.27 -18.28
N PRO A 44 -11.18 -2.98 -18.31
CA PRO A 44 -10.17 -3.97 -18.00
C PRO A 44 -10.43 -4.50 -16.60
N ALA A 45 -10.53 -5.83 -16.49
CA ALA A 45 -10.63 -6.51 -15.21
C ALA A 45 -9.28 -6.37 -14.48
N SER A 46 -9.11 -5.29 -13.73
CA SER A 46 -7.91 -5.04 -12.93
C SER A 46 -8.08 -5.65 -11.54
N ALA A 47 -7.16 -6.53 -11.15
CA ALA A 47 -7.07 -6.98 -9.77
C ALA A 47 -6.72 -5.79 -8.88
N ARG A 48 -7.54 -5.52 -7.86
CA ARG A 48 -7.29 -4.40 -6.96
C ARG A 48 -6.03 -4.70 -6.13
N VAL A 49 -4.92 -4.03 -6.43
CA VAL A 49 -3.72 -4.07 -5.57
C VAL A 49 -3.80 -2.95 -4.54
N VAL A 50 -3.47 -3.25 -3.29
CA VAL A 50 -3.48 -2.29 -2.18
C VAL A 50 -2.12 -2.31 -1.51
N GLU A 51 -1.49 -1.14 -1.45
CA GLU A 51 -0.24 -0.98 -0.72
C GLU A 51 -0.54 -0.60 0.73
N LEU A 52 -0.44 -1.56 1.64
CA LEU A 52 -0.61 -1.32 3.08
C LEU A 52 0.53 -0.45 3.59
N GLY A 53 0.20 0.55 4.40
CA GLY A 53 1.19 1.54 4.84
C GLY A 53 1.43 2.68 3.85
N ALA A 54 0.93 2.61 2.61
CA ALA A 54 0.98 3.76 1.70
C ALA A 54 0.22 4.96 2.30
N GLY A 55 0.83 6.14 2.28
CA GLY A 55 0.33 7.34 2.96
C GLY A 55 0.89 7.55 4.37
N SER A 56 1.65 6.60 4.90
CA SER A 56 2.63 6.89 5.93
C SER A 56 3.83 7.59 5.30
N SER A 57 3.78 8.92 5.14
CA SER A 57 4.81 9.77 4.50
C SER A 57 6.20 9.11 4.39
N GLN A 58 6.57 8.67 3.19
CA GLN A 58 7.92 8.16 2.86
C GLN A 58 9.01 9.21 3.15
N ALA A 59 8.64 10.48 3.32
CA ALA A 59 9.51 11.58 3.71
C ALA A 59 9.88 11.61 5.22
N ALA A 60 9.55 10.57 6.00
CA ALA A 60 10.05 10.49 7.35
C ALA A 60 11.55 10.18 7.29
N VAL A 61 12.39 11.19 7.53
CA VAL A 61 13.85 11.05 7.60
C VAL A 61 14.15 9.91 8.57
N SER A 62 14.92 8.92 8.10
CA SER A 62 15.35 7.80 8.91
C SER A 62 16.15 8.29 10.13
N ALA A 63 16.06 7.55 11.22
CA ALA A 63 16.80 7.84 12.45
C ALA A 63 18.30 7.45 12.35
N CYS A 64 18.74 6.99 11.18
CA CYS A 64 20.12 6.71 10.81
C CYS A 64 20.38 7.28 9.40
N PRO A 65 21.59 7.75 9.08
CA PRO A 65 22.85 7.58 9.82
C PRO A 65 23.13 8.63 10.92
N ASN A 66 22.25 9.63 11.09
CA ASN A 66 22.44 10.72 12.06
C ASN A 66 22.55 10.22 13.51
N SER A 67 23.37 10.88 14.33
CA SER A 67 23.56 10.51 15.74
C SER A 67 22.45 11.05 16.65
N PRO A 68 21.87 10.24 17.55
CA PRO A 68 22.10 8.81 17.73
C PRO A 68 21.41 7.97 16.62
N CYS A 69 22.19 7.10 15.96
CA CYS A 69 21.65 6.22 14.91
C CYS A 69 20.82 5.10 15.55
N ARG A 70 19.51 5.19 15.37
CA ARG A 70 18.55 4.21 15.92
C ARG A 70 18.04 3.27 14.83
N ALA A 71 18.44 2.01 14.93
CA ALA A 71 17.95 0.92 14.09
C ALA A 71 16.94 0.04 14.83
N VAL A 72 16.20 -0.77 14.09
CA VAL A 72 15.38 -1.85 14.64
C VAL A 72 16.25 -3.09 14.74
N TYR A 73 16.21 -3.81 15.86
CA TYR A 73 17.03 -5.02 16.04
C TYR A 73 16.25 -6.11 16.77
N GLN A 74 16.38 -7.35 16.28
CA GLN A 74 15.95 -8.60 16.91
C GLN A 74 14.52 -8.57 17.47
N VAL A 75 13.55 -8.11 16.66
CA VAL A 75 12.15 -7.92 17.06
C VAL A 75 11.18 -8.29 15.96
N THR A 76 9.92 -8.50 16.33
CA THR A 76 8.79 -8.40 15.40
C THR A 76 7.93 -7.22 15.80
N GLY A 77 7.58 -6.36 14.85
CA GLY A 77 6.83 -5.14 15.14
C GLY A 77 5.85 -4.75 14.04
N TYR A 78 4.83 -3.97 14.42
CA TYR A 78 3.86 -3.43 13.48
C TYR A 78 3.50 -1.99 13.84
N GLN A 79 3.16 -1.21 12.81
CA GLN A 79 2.73 0.17 12.99
C GLN A 79 1.27 0.22 13.48
N GLY A 80 1.03 0.84 14.63
CA GLY A 80 -0.31 1.05 15.16
C GLY A 80 -0.94 2.36 14.67
N ARG A 81 -0.12 3.39 14.49
CA ARG A 81 -0.56 4.66 13.88
C ARG A 81 0.59 5.33 13.16
N SER A 82 0.26 5.96 12.05
CA SER A 82 1.18 6.69 11.20
C SER A 82 0.59 8.05 10.82
N GLY A 83 0.99 9.09 11.56
CA GLY A 83 0.36 10.40 11.50
C GLY A 83 -1.15 10.30 11.77
N ASN A 84 -1.96 10.56 10.75
CA ASN A 84 -3.42 10.45 10.83
C ASN A 84 -3.96 9.05 10.49
N LEU A 85 -3.14 8.19 9.87
CA LEU A 85 -3.55 6.85 9.47
C LEU A 85 -3.51 5.90 10.67
N ARG A 86 -4.68 5.37 11.05
CA ARG A 86 -4.83 4.40 12.13
C ARG A 86 -4.77 2.97 11.61
N ASN A 87 -4.00 2.12 12.28
CA ASN A 87 -3.83 0.71 11.96
C ASN A 87 -3.55 0.45 10.46
N PRO A 88 -2.47 1.05 9.90
CA PRO A 88 -2.16 0.98 8.47
C PRO A 88 -1.97 -0.45 7.94
N PHE A 89 -1.61 -1.39 8.81
CA PHE A 89 -1.28 -2.78 8.44
C PHE A 89 -2.35 -3.80 8.88
N ILE A 90 -3.57 -3.36 9.20
CA ILE A 90 -4.69 -4.30 9.42
C ILE A 90 -5.31 -4.69 8.08
N ILE A 91 -5.38 -6.00 7.84
CA ILE A 91 -6.06 -6.60 6.72
C ILE A 91 -7.57 -6.36 6.83
N ARG A 92 -8.14 -5.68 5.83
CA ARG A 92 -9.57 -5.29 5.83
C ARG A 92 -10.49 -6.35 5.22
N ARG A 93 -9.96 -7.21 4.37
CA ARG A 93 -10.67 -8.29 3.67
C ARG A 93 -9.73 -9.49 3.51
N ASP A 94 -10.26 -10.66 3.21
CA ASP A 94 -9.41 -11.81 2.90
C ASP A 94 -8.63 -11.56 1.60
N GLY A 95 -7.49 -12.23 1.44
CA GLY A 95 -6.63 -12.08 0.26
C GLY A 95 -5.24 -12.66 0.48
N TYR A 96 -4.27 -12.09 -0.22
CA TYR A 96 -2.87 -12.51 -0.21
C TYR A 96 -1.94 -11.32 -0.06
N LEU A 97 -0.85 -11.52 0.68
CA LEU A 97 0.33 -10.66 0.59
C LEU A 97 1.28 -11.30 -0.41
N VAL A 98 1.82 -10.49 -1.33
CA VAL A 98 2.65 -10.99 -2.44
C VAL A 98 4.05 -10.39 -2.46
N ALA A 99 4.21 -9.20 -1.86
CA ALA A 99 5.48 -8.52 -1.76
C ALA A 99 5.46 -7.54 -0.57
N PHE A 100 6.63 -7.01 -0.23
CA PHE A 100 6.77 -5.87 0.66
C PHE A 100 7.91 -4.97 0.18
N THR A 101 7.83 -3.69 0.50
CA THR A 101 8.91 -2.73 0.27
C THR A 101 9.44 -2.28 1.61
N VAL A 102 10.75 -2.13 1.73
CA VAL A 102 11.40 -1.59 2.92
C VAL A 102 12.30 -0.44 2.51
N THR A 103 12.27 0.67 3.24
CA THR A 103 13.18 1.79 3.00
C THR A 103 14.38 1.68 3.92
N LEU A 104 15.57 1.65 3.32
CA LEU A 104 16.84 1.38 3.97
C LEU A 104 17.76 2.58 3.72
N PRO A 105 18.02 3.43 4.73
CA PRO A 105 18.97 4.52 4.55
C PRO A 105 20.38 3.98 4.34
N GLU A 106 21.21 4.80 3.71
CA GLU A 106 22.64 4.55 3.56
C GLU A 106 23.30 4.59 4.94
N LEU A 107 24.27 3.69 5.18
CA LEU A 107 25.07 3.64 6.39
C LEU A 107 26.55 3.60 6.04
N ALA A 108 27.38 4.16 6.90
CA ALA A 108 28.82 4.00 6.77
C ALA A 108 29.27 2.58 7.17
N GLU A 109 30.36 2.08 6.58
CA GLU A 109 30.89 0.73 6.81
C GLU A 109 31.10 0.43 8.30
N ASN A 110 31.63 1.39 9.07
CA ASN A 110 31.84 1.23 10.51
C ASN A 110 30.53 1.06 11.31
N GLN A 111 29.43 1.66 10.83
CA GLN A 111 28.11 1.47 11.43
C GLN A 111 27.59 0.06 11.13
N ILE A 112 27.74 -0.38 9.87
CA ILE A 112 27.37 -1.74 9.43
C ILE A 112 28.13 -2.77 10.26
N GLU A 113 29.45 -2.63 10.38
CA GLU A 113 30.29 -3.54 11.18
C GLU A 113 29.83 -3.55 12.65
N SER A 114 29.61 -2.37 13.26
CA SER A 114 29.12 -2.26 14.63
C SER A 114 27.79 -2.99 14.85
N PHE A 115 26.85 -2.85 13.90
CA PHE A 115 25.57 -3.55 13.96
C PHE A 115 25.73 -5.05 13.74
N ASN A 116 26.52 -5.47 12.76
CA ASN A 116 26.79 -6.87 12.46
C ASN A 116 27.40 -7.59 13.66
N THR A 117 28.39 -6.98 14.32
CA THR A 117 28.99 -7.52 15.56
C THR A 117 27.98 -7.62 16.69
N ARG A 118 27.12 -6.61 16.86
CA ARG A 118 26.22 -6.51 18.02
C ARG A 118 24.93 -7.34 17.89
N PHE A 119 24.44 -7.56 16.67
CA PHE A 119 23.09 -8.09 16.43
C PHE A 119 23.03 -9.37 15.58
N GLY A 120 24.16 -10.05 15.41
CA GLY A 120 24.19 -11.40 14.84
C GLY A 120 24.41 -11.45 13.34
N GLY A 121 25.22 -10.54 12.80
CA GLY A 121 25.62 -10.49 11.40
C GLY A 121 24.76 -9.56 10.54
N ALA A 122 24.79 -9.80 9.23
CA ALA A 122 24.16 -8.99 8.20
C ALA A 122 22.66 -8.69 8.49
N PRO A 123 22.13 -7.55 8.01
CA PRO A 123 20.75 -7.17 8.25
C PRO A 123 19.79 -8.10 7.51
N GLU A 124 18.87 -8.69 8.27
CA GLU A 124 17.86 -9.61 7.80
C GLU A 124 16.46 -9.10 8.11
N VAL A 125 15.52 -9.35 7.19
CA VAL A 125 14.12 -8.97 7.37
C VAL A 125 13.18 -9.97 6.70
N ARG A 126 11.98 -10.08 7.25
CA ARG A 126 10.88 -10.79 6.60
C ARG A 126 9.54 -10.18 6.98
N LEU A 127 8.50 -10.48 6.20
CA LEU A 127 7.14 -10.09 6.52
C LEU A 127 6.45 -11.19 7.34
N ALA A 128 5.69 -10.79 8.35
CA ALA A 128 4.93 -11.69 9.22
C ALA A 128 3.46 -11.31 9.25
N THR A 129 2.61 -12.31 9.48
CA THR A 129 1.17 -12.11 9.68
C THR A 129 0.78 -12.57 11.08
N LEU A 130 0.13 -11.69 11.82
CA LEU A 130 -0.21 -11.89 13.22
C LEU A 130 -1.72 -11.92 13.41
N ARG A 131 -2.17 -12.72 14.38
CA ARG A 131 -3.52 -12.63 14.94
C ARG A 131 -3.47 -12.14 16.37
N ARG A 132 -4.05 -10.98 16.61
CA ARG A 132 -4.19 -10.40 17.96
C ARG A 132 -5.30 -11.11 18.73
N GLY A 133 -5.12 -11.24 20.04
CA GLY A 133 -6.21 -11.65 20.95
C GLY A 133 -7.40 -10.70 20.89
N ASP A 134 -8.60 -11.26 21.02
CA ASP A 134 -9.90 -10.58 20.93
C ASP A 134 -10.37 -10.03 22.29
N LYS A 135 -9.97 -10.66 23.39
CA LYS A 135 -10.33 -10.23 24.75
C LYS A 135 -9.43 -9.10 25.25
N ARG A 136 -9.98 -8.21 26.08
CA ARG A 136 -9.24 -7.09 26.71
C ARG A 136 -7.94 -7.54 27.39
N LYS A 137 -7.97 -8.68 28.09
CA LYS A 137 -6.80 -9.25 28.79
C LYS A 137 -5.73 -9.86 27.87
N THR A 138 -6.11 -10.29 26.66
CA THR A 138 -5.21 -10.93 25.67
C THR A 138 -4.92 -10.05 24.47
N ARG A 139 -5.40 -8.79 24.45
CA ARG A 139 -5.23 -7.86 23.31
C ARG A 139 -3.77 -7.57 22.95
N LEU A 140 -2.83 -7.88 23.83
CA LEU A 140 -1.39 -7.74 23.58
C LEU A 140 -0.74 -9.04 23.12
N ASN A 141 -1.45 -10.16 23.22
CA ASN A 141 -0.96 -11.46 22.78
C ASN A 141 -1.19 -11.57 21.27
N HIS A 142 -0.13 -11.87 20.54
CA HIS A 142 -0.16 -12.00 19.09
C HIS A 142 0.32 -13.38 18.72
N ARG A 143 -0.54 -14.12 18.00
CA ARG A 143 -0.19 -15.40 17.41
C ARG A 143 0.47 -15.19 16.06
N LEU A 144 1.65 -15.75 15.83
CA LEU A 144 2.26 -15.77 14.51
C LEU A 144 1.54 -16.79 13.62
N LEU A 145 1.02 -16.35 12.47
CA LEU A 145 0.23 -17.20 11.58
C LEU A 145 1.03 -17.71 10.37
N ARG A 146 1.74 -16.80 9.70
CA ARG A 146 2.54 -17.05 8.49
C ARG A 146 3.69 -16.04 8.44
N GLN A 147 4.75 -16.40 7.75
CA GLN A 147 5.89 -15.53 7.42
C GLN A 147 6.33 -15.78 5.99
N SER A 148 6.97 -14.80 5.38
CA SER A 148 7.77 -14.99 4.17
C SER A 148 9.08 -15.70 4.51
N GLU A 149 9.85 -16.01 3.46
CA GLU A 149 11.29 -16.24 3.52
C GLU A 149 12.03 -15.04 4.15
N ILE A 150 13.27 -15.28 4.59
CA ILE A 150 14.20 -14.24 5.03
C ILE A 150 14.81 -13.58 3.80
N PHE A 151 14.94 -12.26 3.85
CA PHE A 151 15.71 -11.48 2.90
C PHE A 151 16.90 -10.85 3.64
N ALA A 152 18.12 -11.13 3.16
CA ALA A 152 19.30 -10.35 3.50
C ALA A 152 19.25 -9.03 2.71
N VAL A 153 19.51 -7.91 3.37
CA VAL A 153 19.26 -6.58 2.78
C VAL A 153 20.45 -5.63 2.76
N GLU A 154 21.65 -6.12 3.09
CA GLU A 154 22.87 -5.30 3.15
C GLU A 154 23.17 -4.62 1.81
N ASP A 155 23.08 -5.36 0.71
CA ASP A 155 23.33 -4.85 -0.65
C ASP A 155 22.31 -3.79 -1.13
N TYR A 156 21.26 -3.54 -0.35
CA TYR A 156 20.19 -2.60 -0.69
C TYR A 156 20.14 -1.39 0.26
N LEU A 157 21.11 -1.24 1.16
CA LEU A 157 21.29 0.00 1.93
C LEU A 157 21.38 1.20 0.96
N GLY A 158 20.83 2.34 1.39
CA GLY A 158 20.70 3.54 0.54
C GLY A 158 19.49 3.55 -0.40
N SER A 159 18.66 2.51 -0.41
CA SER A 159 17.55 2.38 -1.37
C SER A 159 16.21 1.97 -0.73
N SER A 160 15.22 1.63 -1.56
CA SER A 160 13.91 1.13 -1.10
C SER A 160 13.49 -0.09 -1.91
N PRO A 161 14.13 -1.25 -1.72
CA PRO A 161 13.84 -2.45 -2.49
C PRO A 161 12.44 -3.00 -2.20
N THR A 162 11.81 -3.57 -3.23
CA THR A 162 10.60 -4.39 -3.12
C THR A 162 10.99 -5.86 -3.25
N PHE A 163 10.65 -6.66 -2.25
CA PHE A 163 10.88 -8.10 -2.23
C PHE A 163 9.57 -8.84 -2.50
N VAL A 164 9.58 -9.67 -3.54
CA VAL A 164 8.45 -10.54 -3.91
C VAL A 164 8.62 -11.88 -3.19
N PHE A 165 7.52 -12.44 -2.68
CA PHE A 165 7.55 -13.73 -2.00
C PHE A 165 7.61 -14.90 -2.98
N GLN A 166 8.40 -15.91 -2.66
CA GLN A 166 8.33 -17.22 -3.34
C GLN A 166 6.92 -17.83 -3.27
N GLN A 167 6.27 -17.68 -2.10
CA GLN A 167 4.89 -18.13 -1.90
C GLN A 167 4.02 -17.01 -1.31
N PRO A 168 2.92 -16.62 -1.98
CA PRO A 168 1.98 -15.64 -1.43
C PRO A 168 1.42 -16.05 -0.07
N LEU A 169 1.39 -15.12 0.89
CA LEU A 169 0.90 -15.39 2.23
C LEU A 169 -0.61 -15.16 2.29
N ARG A 170 -1.38 -16.24 2.49
CA ARG A 170 -2.83 -16.15 2.72
C ARG A 170 -3.12 -15.34 3.98
N VAL A 171 -3.96 -14.32 3.86
CA VAL A 171 -4.39 -13.47 4.98
C VAL A 171 -5.91 -13.43 5.12
N LYS A 172 -6.35 -13.21 6.37
CA LYS A 172 -7.75 -13.07 6.75
C LYS A 172 -8.01 -11.67 7.30
N LYS A 173 -9.24 -11.19 7.14
CA LYS A 173 -9.70 -9.94 7.76
C LYS A 173 -9.33 -9.92 9.26
N GLY A 174 -8.73 -8.82 9.70
CA GLY A 174 -8.28 -8.62 11.08
C GLY A 174 -6.86 -9.12 11.39
N ASN A 175 -6.24 -9.88 10.48
CA ASN A 175 -4.80 -10.14 10.57
C ASN A 175 -4.02 -8.81 10.52
N ILE A 176 -2.90 -8.79 11.22
CA ILE A 176 -1.97 -7.65 11.25
C ILE A 176 -0.74 -8.05 10.46
N VAL A 177 -0.30 -7.19 9.56
CA VAL A 177 0.98 -7.34 8.86
C VAL A 177 2.08 -6.70 9.69
N ALA A 178 3.12 -7.46 10.00
CA ALA A 178 4.24 -7.06 10.83
C ALA A 178 5.56 -7.27 10.09
N LEU A 179 6.58 -6.53 10.51
CA LEU A 179 7.97 -6.68 10.08
C LEU A 179 8.70 -7.50 11.15
N THR A 180 9.29 -8.63 10.76
CA THR A 180 10.18 -9.41 11.63
C THR A 180 11.61 -9.12 11.20
N VAL A 181 12.43 -8.69 12.15
CA VAL A 181 13.86 -8.39 12.00
C VAL A 181 14.63 -9.38 12.88
N PRO A 182 15.18 -10.48 12.32
CA PRO A 182 15.96 -11.46 13.07
C PRO A 182 17.27 -10.89 13.63
N THR A 183 17.99 -10.07 12.85
CA THR A 183 19.25 -9.42 13.24
C THR A 183 19.03 -7.93 13.50
N TRP A 184 19.29 -7.06 12.51
CA TRP A 184 19.07 -5.61 12.60
C TRP A 184 18.61 -5.04 11.26
N LEU A 185 18.06 -3.83 11.30
CA LEU A 185 17.49 -3.15 10.14
C LEU A 185 17.39 -1.63 10.37
N PRO A 186 17.97 -0.77 9.51
CA PRO A 186 17.90 0.68 9.68
C PRO A 186 16.57 1.29 9.17
N ALA A 187 15.49 0.50 9.13
CA ALA A 187 14.17 0.91 8.66
C ALA A 187 13.31 1.56 9.76
N LEU A 188 13.86 2.57 10.43
CA LEU A 188 13.20 3.32 11.51
C LEU A 188 13.28 4.82 11.24
N ALA A 189 12.15 5.50 11.33
CA ALA A 189 12.11 6.95 11.51
C ALA A 189 11.72 7.28 12.95
N ALA A 190 12.33 8.32 13.52
CA ALA A 190 12.14 8.74 14.90
C ALA A 190 11.87 10.25 15.01
N ASP A 191 11.64 10.73 16.23
CA ASP A 191 11.34 12.13 16.58
C ASP A 191 10.11 12.75 15.89
N LEU A 192 9.25 11.90 15.33
CA LEU A 192 8.04 12.27 14.60
C LEU A 192 6.96 12.85 15.53
N GLY A 193 5.92 13.46 14.95
CA GLY A 193 4.76 13.93 15.71
C GLY A 193 4.04 12.83 16.49
N ALA A 194 3.27 13.21 17.53
CA ALA A 194 2.61 12.31 18.47
C ALA A 194 1.62 11.30 17.85
N GLY A 195 1.19 11.52 16.61
CA GLY A 195 0.37 10.59 15.83
C GLY A 195 1.12 9.33 15.36
N ASN A 196 2.40 9.17 15.65
CA ASN A 196 3.20 8.04 15.22
C ASN A 196 3.49 7.10 16.38
N TRP A 197 3.17 5.82 16.21
CA TRP A 197 3.65 4.78 17.11
C TRP A 197 3.61 3.38 16.47
N TRP A 198 4.56 2.56 16.89
CA TRP A 198 4.61 1.15 16.58
C TRP A 198 4.75 0.32 17.85
N ARG A 199 4.49 -0.98 17.74
CA ARG A 199 4.54 -1.92 18.86
C ARG A 199 5.37 -3.12 18.47
N SER A 200 6.19 -3.61 19.41
CA SER A 200 7.04 -4.78 19.20
C SER A 200 6.68 -5.94 20.13
N SER A 201 7.25 -7.09 19.82
CA SER A 201 7.27 -8.33 20.60
C SER A 201 8.08 -8.25 21.90
N ARG A 202 8.79 -7.16 22.18
CA ARG A 202 9.50 -6.95 23.45
C ARG A 202 8.52 -6.87 24.62
N LEU A 203 8.90 -7.41 25.77
CA LEU A 203 8.07 -7.33 26.96
C LEU A 203 8.08 -5.90 27.54
N LYS A 204 7.07 -5.59 28.36
CA LYS A 204 7.01 -4.28 29.01
C LYS A 204 8.22 -4.14 29.94
N GLY A 205 9.00 -3.06 29.77
CA GLY A 205 10.23 -2.82 30.53
C GLY A 205 11.48 -3.10 29.70
N GLU A 206 11.37 -3.92 28.65
CA GLU A 206 12.49 -4.28 27.76
C GLU A 206 12.42 -3.50 26.45
N CYS A 207 11.92 -2.26 26.45
CA CYS A 207 11.75 -1.55 25.18
C CYS A 207 13.08 -1.08 24.58
N GLY A 208 14.16 -1.16 25.35
CA GLY A 208 15.48 -0.65 25.01
C GLY A 208 15.58 0.85 25.28
N THR A 209 16.74 1.24 25.79
CA THR A 209 17.35 2.56 25.58
C THR A 209 18.57 2.35 24.67
N ASP A 210 19.13 3.39 24.08
CA ASP A 210 20.25 3.26 23.13
C ASP A 210 21.51 2.61 23.76
N GLU A 211 21.60 2.62 25.10
CA GLU A 211 22.71 2.07 25.88
C GLU A 211 22.51 0.59 26.26
N GLU A 212 21.27 0.14 26.48
CA GLU A 212 20.97 -1.22 26.97
C GLU A 212 20.48 -2.14 25.86
N LEU A 213 21.22 -3.25 25.65
CA LEU A 213 20.79 -4.31 24.76
C LEU A 213 19.60 -5.06 25.36
N SER A 214 18.42 -4.79 24.84
CA SER A 214 17.24 -5.60 25.16
C SER A 214 17.36 -7.00 24.54
N PRO A 215 16.96 -8.06 25.26
CA PRO A 215 17.06 -9.45 24.77
C PRO A 215 16.41 -9.66 23.39
N PRO A 216 16.94 -10.56 22.53
CA PRO A 216 16.29 -10.90 21.28
C PRO A 216 14.83 -11.30 21.51
N SER A 217 13.92 -10.77 20.69
CA SER A 217 12.48 -10.99 20.83
C SER A 217 11.77 -11.16 19.48
N ALA A 218 12.51 -11.35 18.39
CA ALA A 218 11.94 -11.66 17.09
C ALA A 218 11.07 -12.92 17.20
N GLN A 219 9.79 -12.80 16.83
CA GLN A 219 8.87 -13.94 16.85
C GLN A 219 9.05 -14.72 15.54
N GLN A 220 9.67 -15.89 15.62
CA GLN A 220 10.08 -16.68 14.44
C GLN A 220 9.34 -18.01 14.32
N GLU A 221 8.83 -18.56 15.42
CA GLU A 221 8.15 -19.85 15.40
C GLU A 221 6.65 -19.70 15.09
N LEU A 222 6.18 -20.42 14.07
CA LEU A 222 4.78 -20.38 13.68
C LEU A 222 3.89 -20.85 14.83
N ARG A 223 2.75 -20.19 14.99
CA ARG A 223 1.71 -20.44 16.02
C ARG A 223 2.09 -20.02 17.43
N ASP A 224 3.32 -19.58 17.67
CA ASP A 224 3.70 -18.98 18.94
C ASP A 224 2.82 -17.80 19.29
N ILE A 225 2.64 -17.60 20.59
CA ILE A 225 1.86 -16.50 21.15
C ILE A 225 2.79 -15.67 22.02
N ILE A 226 3.20 -14.52 21.50
CA ILE A 226 4.07 -13.58 22.22
C ILE A 226 3.26 -12.36 22.64
N ARG A 227 3.59 -11.81 23.81
CA ARG A 227 2.99 -10.57 24.31
C ARG A 227 3.78 -9.37 23.78
N TYR A 228 3.09 -8.51 23.04
CA TYR A 228 3.66 -7.29 22.46
C TYR A 228 3.56 -6.14 23.46
N GLY A 229 4.57 -6.06 24.34
CA GLY A 229 4.59 -5.20 25.52
C GLY A 229 5.05 -3.78 25.25
N CYS A 230 5.97 -3.59 24.30
CA CYS A 230 6.60 -2.30 24.05
C CYS A 230 5.88 -1.47 23.00
N THR A 231 5.65 -0.19 23.32
CA THR A 231 5.05 0.79 22.40
C THR A 231 5.99 1.97 22.25
N TYR A 232 6.50 2.14 21.05
CA TYR A 232 7.42 3.21 20.68
C TYR A 232 6.61 4.35 20.09
N LYS A 233 6.58 5.48 20.80
CA LYS A 233 5.90 6.69 20.33
C LYS A 233 6.86 7.53 19.51
N ARG A 234 6.29 8.42 18.69
CA ARG A 234 7.06 9.36 17.84
C ARG A 234 8.01 8.65 16.88
N ALA A 235 7.72 7.40 16.54
CA ALA A 235 8.55 6.57 15.69
C ALA A 235 7.71 5.74 14.71
N ARG A 236 8.33 5.33 13.60
CA ARG A 236 7.68 4.61 12.52
C ARG A 236 8.63 3.60 11.87
N LEU A 237 8.12 2.40 11.63
CA LEU A 237 8.79 1.39 10.80
C LEU A 237 8.63 1.75 9.34
N LEU A 238 9.72 1.71 8.57
CA LEU A 238 9.78 2.13 7.18
C LEU A 238 9.58 0.95 6.24
N TYR A 239 8.35 0.43 6.17
CA TYR A 239 7.97 -0.61 5.24
C TYR A 239 6.55 -0.40 4.72
N THR A 240 6.23 -1.04 3.61
CA THR A 240 4.87 -1.20 3.06
C THR A 240 4.66 -2.66 2.65
N ALA A 241 3.42 -3.07 2.46
CA ALA A 241 3.12 -4.44 2.02
C ALA A 241 2.10 -4.46 0.89
N THR A 242 2.43 -5.17 -0.18
CA THR A 242 1.58 -5.33 -1.36
C THR A 242 0.55 -6.42 -1.10
N TYR A 243 -0.70 -5.99 -0.98
CA TYR A 243 -1.85 -6.80 -0.61
C TYR A 243 -2.85 -6.88 -1.77
N VAL A 244 -3.22 -8.10 -2.14
CA VAL A 244 -4.23 -8.40 -3.16
C VAL A 244 -5.45 -9.00 -2.46
N PRO A 245 -6.58 -8.27 -2.34
CA PRO A 245 -7.83 -8.80 -1.82
C PRO A 245 -8.40 -9.88 -2.73
N ASP A 246 -9.17 -10.80 -2.14
CA ASP A 246 -9.94 -11.76 -2.92
C ASP A 246 -10.85 -11.07 -3.94
N PRO A 247 -11.01 -11.68 -5.14
CA PRO A 247 -11.88 -11.14 -6.17
C PRO A 247 -13.33 -11.10 -5.68
N ARG A 248 -14.09 -10.15 -6.22
CA ARG A 248 -15.54 -10.09 -6.04
C ARG A 248 -16.20 -10.29 -7.41
N PRO A 249 -17.36 -10.98 -7.48
CA PRO A 249 -18.14 -11.02 -8.69
C PRO A 249 -18.41 -9.60 -9.21
N THR A 250 -18.15 -9.37 -10.48
CA THR A 250 -18.35 -8.08 -11.17
C THR A 250 -19.75 -7.94 -11.74
N VAL A 251 -20.55 -9.01 -11.72
CA VAL A 251 -21.93 -9.04 -12.19
C VAL A 251 -22.85 -9.15 -10.97
N ARG A 252 -23.68 -8.14 -10.75
CA ARG A 252 -24.92 -8.29 -9.97
C ARG A 252 -25.91 -8.98 -10.91
N ASP A 253 -26.54 -10.07 -10.47
CA ASP A 253 -27.60 -10.74 -11.21
C ASP A 253 -28.64 -9.72 -11.70
N ALA A 254 -28.70 -9.53 -13.01
CA ALA A 254 -29.77 -8.81 -13.68
C ALA A 254 -31.00 -9.73 -13.82
N ARG A 255 -31.47 -10.28 -12.69
CA ARG A 255 -32.71 -11.07 -12.60
C ARG A 255 -33.41 -10.78 -11.27
N GLU A 256 -34.22 -9.73 -11.30
CA GLU A 256 -35.54 -9.70 -10.66
C GLU A 256 -36.58 -9.40 -11.74
#